data_AF-A0AAE0CGV9-F1
#
_entry.id   AF-A0AAE0CGV9-F1
#
_cell.length_a   1.000
_cell.length_b   1.000
_cell.length_c   1.000
_cell.angle_alpha   90.00
_cell.angle_beta   90.00
_cell.angle_gamma   90.00
#
_symmetry.space_group_name_H-M   'P 1'
#
loop_
_entity.id
_entity.type
_entity.pdbx_description
1 polymer ?
#
loop_
_entity_poly.entity_id
_entity_poly.type
_entity_poly.pdbx_seq_one_letter_code
_entity_poly.pdbx_strand_id
1 'polypeptide(L)'
;MHQLVEIGLIMLVFTIRPNEIVMQCDARAASTNNMSYKKHNLRSLESSPVLRFVQSFEEFHLMPQKPHFRPLDECEVVFREGLVLKHMMTSVNVVKETSKLQVNASGSIMNNLLKCLPELESHGFDVNAVF
;
A
#
# COMPACT_ATOMS: atom_id res chain seq x y z
N MET A 1 25.15 -11.49 -11.34
CA MET A 1 24.63 -10.55 -12.36
C MET A 1 23.10 -10.46 -12.40
N HIS A 2 22.34 -11.52 -12.12
CA HIS A 2 20.86 -11.48 -12.10
C HIS A 2 20.25 -10.49 -11.07
N GLN A 3 20.85 -10.38 -9.88
CA GLN A 3 20.31 -9.57 -8.78
C GLN A 3 20.42 -8.04 -9.01
N LEU A 4 21.38 -7.61 -9.82
CA LEU A 4 21.57 -6.19 -10.18
C LEU A 4 20.51 -5.72 -11.20
N VAL A 5 19.97 -6.64 -12.01
CA VAL A 5 18.91 -6.33 -12.99
C VAL A 5 17.57 -6.11 -12.28
N GLU A 6 17.27 -6.87 -11.22
CA GLU A 6 16.08 -6.66 -10.38
C GLU A 6 16.12 -5.32 -9.64
N ILE A 7 17.27 -4.96 -9.06
CA ILE A 7 17.44 -3.66 -8.39
C ILE A 7 17.29 -2.52 -9.40
N GLY A 8 17.82 -2.68 -10.63
CA GLY A 8 17.65 -1.71 -11.70
C GLY A 8 16.20 -1.53 -12.15
N LEU A 9 15.40 -2.61 -12.20
CA LEU A 9 13.97 -2.53 -12.55
C LEU A 9 13.15 -1.86 -11.44
N ILE A 10 13.47 -2.16 -10.19
CA ILE A 10 12.85 -1.53 -9.01
C ILE A 10 13.12 -0.02 -9.01
N MET A 11 14.36 0.39 -9.28
CA MET A 11 14.72 1.81 -9.40
C MET A 11 14.02 2.51 -10.58
N LEU A 12 13.77 1.81 -11.69
CA LEU A 12 13.04 2.38 -12.83
C LEU A 12 11.57 2.70 -12.47
N VAL A 13 10.92 1.86 -11.66
CA VAL A 13 9.55 2.12 -11.15
C VAL A 13 9.52 3.36 -10.23
N PHE A 14 10.58 3.59 -9.43
CA PHE A 14 10.69 4.75 -8.55
C PHE A 14 11.09 6.06 -9.26
N THR A 15 11.54 6.01 -10.51
CA THR A 15 11.86 7.20 -11.33
C THR A 15 10.69 7.75 -12.15
N ILE A 16 9.52 7.10 -12.11
CA ILE A 16 8.32 7.60 -12.78
C ILE A 16 7.89 8.90 -12.10
N ARG A 17 7.82 9.97 -12.89
CA ARG A 17 7.47 11.32 -12.41
C ARG A 17 6.08 11.29 -11.74
N PRO A 18 5.89 11.99 -10.61
CA PRO A 18 4.67 11.91 -9.79
C PRO A 18 3.37 12.41 -10.46
N ASN A 19 3.41 12.83 -11.73
CA ASN A 19 2.31 13.53 -12.39
C ASN A 19 1.65 12.76 -13.55
N GLU A 20 2.01 11.50 -13.82
CA GLU A 20 1.50 10.76 -14.99
C GLU A 20 0.69 9.50 -14.68
N ILE A 21 0.52 9.08 -13.42
CA ILE A 21 -0.28 7.88 -13.12
C ILE A 21 -1.23 8.15 -11.94
N VAL A 22 -2.41 8.70 -12.24
CA VAL A 22 -3.58 8.54 -11.38
C VAL A 22 -4.20 7.18 -11.72
N MET A 23 -3.83 6.14 -10.97
CA MET A 23 -4.39 4.80 -11.14
C MET A 23 -5.69 4.70 -10.32
N GLN A 24 -6.81 4.90 -11.00
CA GLN A 24 -8.15 4.74 -10.48
C GLN A 24 -8.66 3.34 -10.88
N CYS A 25 -8.94 2.45 -9.93
CA CYS A 25 -9.69 1.23 -10.24
C CYS A 25 -11.18 1.59 -10.37
N ASP A 26 -11.74 1.50 -11.58
CA ASP A 26 -13.18 1.65 -11.78
C ASP A 26 -13.91 0.33 -11.45
N ALA A 27 -14.85 0.41 -10.50
CA ALA A 27 -15.73 -0.70 -10.13
C ALA A 27 -16.84 -0.86 -11.18
N ARG A 28 -16.63 -1.71 -12.21
CA ARG A 28 -17.73 -2.22 -13.04
C ARG A 28 -17.77 -3.75 -13.02
N ALA A 29 -18.95 -4.25 -12.67
CA ALA A 29 -19.23 -5.62 -12.24
C ALA A 29 -18.92 -6.67 -13.33
N ALA A 30 -18.18 -7.71 -12.95
CA ALA A 30 -18.04 -8.93 -13.73
C ALA A 30 -18.59 -10.15 -12.95
N SER A 31 -19.51 -10.83 -13.65
CA SER A 31 -20.34 -11.95 -13.25
C SER A 31 -19.58 -13.15 -12.66
N THR A 32 -20.33 -13.93 -11.89
CA THR A 32 -19.99 -15.08 -11.05
C THR A 32 -19.21 -16.18 -11.76
N ASN A 33 -17.87 -16.21 -11.57
CA ASN A 33 -17.00 -17.42 -11.55
C ASN A 33 -15.64 -17.17 -10.81
N ASN A 34 -15.48 -16.01 -10.17
CA ASN A 34 -14.15 -15.47 -9.81
C ASN A 34 -13.66 -15.82 -8.39
N MET A 35 -14.44 -16.56 -7.59
CA MET A 35 -14.14 -16.79 -6.16
C MET A 35 -12.87 -17.65 -5.94
N SER A 36 -12.65 -18.67 -6.78
CA SER A 36 -11.45 -19.51 -6.71
C SER A 36 -10.18 -18.75 -7.11
N TYR A 37 -10.25 -17.97 -8.20
CA TYR A 37 -9.14 -17.14 -8.67
C TYR A 37 -8.77 -16.03 -7.68
N LYS A 38 -9.75 -15.39 -7.02
CA LYS A 38 -9.48 -14.37 -5.98
C LYS A 38 -8.69 -14.95 -4.79
N LYS A 39 -9.04 -16.16 -4.33
CA LYS A 39 -8.37 -16.82 -3.20
C LYS A 39 -6.92 -17.21 -3.49
N HIS A 40 -6.61 -17.66 -4.70
CA HIS A 40 -5.23 -17.98 -5.10
C HIS A 40 -4.32 -16.74 -5.16
N ASN A 41 -4.86 -15.59 -5.59
CA ASN A 41 -4.10 -14.35 -5.70
C ASN A 41 -3.80 -13.70 -4.34
N LEU A 42 -4.71 -13.76 -3.36
CA LEU A 42 -4.42 -13.32 -2.00
C LEU A 42 -3.28 -14.13 -1.37
N ARG A 43 -3.23 -15.44 -1.63
CA ARG A 43 -2.14 -16.31 -1.18
C ARG A 43 -0.81 -16.02 -1.89
N SER A 44 -0.86 -15.57 -3.15
CA SER A 44 0.33 -15.13 -3.89
C SER A 44 0.94 -13.87 -3.26
N LEU A 45 0.10 -12.99 -2.71
CA LEU A 45 0.52 -11.73 -2.11
C LEU A 45 1.38 -11.93 -0.85
N GLU A 46 1.03 -12.92 -0.01
CA GLU A 46 1.84 -13.30 1.16
C GLU A 46 3.24 -13.83 0.79
N SER A 47 3.40 -14.33 -0.44
CA SER A 47 4.68 -14.82 -0.94
C SER A 47 5.54 -13.74 -1.62
N SER A 48 5.01 -12.52 -1.81
CA SER A 48 5.72 -11.44 -2.50
C SER A 48 6.98 -11.00 -1.73
N PRO A 49 8.18 -11.05 -2.36
CA PRO A 49 9.40 -10.51 -1.77
C PRO A 49 9.34 -9.00 -1.51
N VAL A 50 8.69 -8.25 -2.40
CA VAL A 50 8.59 -6.78 -2.29
C VAL A 50 7.73 -6.39 -1.10
N LEU A 51 6.60 -7.08 -0.91
CA LEU A 51 5.73 -6.82 0.24
C LEU A 51 6.38 -7.23 1.56
N ARG A 52 7.12 -8.36 1.58
CA ARG A 52 7.92 -8.75 2.75
C ARG A 52 9.00 -7.74 3.09
N PHE A 53 9.65 -7.14 2.10
CA PHE A 53 10.61 -6.06 2.32
C PHE A 53 9.94 -4.86 3.01
N VAL A 54 8.76 -4.43 2.57
CA VAL A 54 8.04 -3.33 3.24
C VAL A 54 7.61 -3.71 4.66
N GLN A 55 7.17 -4.95 4.88
CA GLN A 55 6.82 -5.45 6.22
C GLN A 55 8.01 -5.49 7.19
N SER A 56 9.25 -5.52 6.69
CA SER A 56 10.46 -5.46 7.54
C SER A 56 10.85 -4.04 7.98
N PHE A 57 10.08 -3.02 7.59
CA PHE A 57 10.33 -1.66 8.04
C PHE A 57 10.02 -1.54 9.53
N GLU A 58 10.76 -0.68 10.23
CA GLU A 58 10.62 -0.47 11.68
C GLU A 58 9.19 -0.08 12.06
N GLU A 59 8.48 0.65 11.21
CA GLU A 59 7.09 1.05 11.45
C GLU A 59 6.16 -0.16 11.62
N PHE A 60 6.37 -1.24 10.87
CA PHE A 60 5.60 -2.48 11.00
C PHE A 60 6.06 -3.36 12.17
N HIS A 61 7.28 -3.16 12.67
CA HIS A 61 7.74 -3.81 13.90
C HIS A 61 7.16 -3.13 15.15
N LEU A 62 7.13 -1.79 15.16
CA LEU A 62 6.57 -1.00 16.26
C LEU A 62 5.05 -1.06 16.29
N MET A 63 4.43 -1.07 15.12
CA MET A 63 2.97 -1.13 14.97
C MET A 63 2.60 -2.21 13.95
N PRO A 64 2.54 -3.49 14.39
CA PRO A 64 2.17 -4.59 13.51
C PRO A 64 0.74 -4.42 12.99
N GLN A 65 0.58 -4.46 11.67
CA GLN A 65 -0.69 -4.29 10.98
C GLN A 65 -0.95 -5.50 10.06
N LYS A 66 -2.22 -5.90 9.93
CA LYS A 66 -2.67 -6.98 9.03
C LYS A 66 -3.86 -6.52 8.18
N PRO A 67 -3.64 -5.56 7.27
CA PRO A 67 -4.69 -5.04 6.39
C PRO A 67 -5.29 -6.13 5.50
N HIS A 68 -6.60 -6.04 5.27
CA HIS A 68 -7.35 -7.10 4.58
C HIS A 68 -7.37 -6.93 3.05
N PHE A 69 -7.15 -5.71 2.54
CA PHE A 69 -7.16 -5.38 1.11
C PHE A 69 -8.39 -5.83 0.29
N ARG A 70 -9.51 -6.20 0.93
CA ARG A 70 -10.76 -6.62 0.29
C ARG A 70 -11.22 -5.74 -0.90
N PRO A 71 -11.14 -4.39 -0.86
CA PRO A 71 -11.55 -3.58 -2.02
C PRO A 71 -10.77 -3.90 -3.30
N LEU A 72 -9.53 -4.39 -3.19
CA LEU A 72 -8.69 -4.73 -4.35
C LEU A 72 -9.13 -6.04 -5.05
N ASP A 73 -10.09 -6.76 -4.49
CA ASP A 73 -10.67 -7.94 -5.14
C ASP A 73 -11.41 -7.62 -6.43
N GLU A 74 -11.76 -6.36 -6.66
CA GLU A 74 -12.39 -5.88 -7.89
C GLU A 74 -11.39 -5.35 -8.91
N CYS A 75 -10.14 -5.08 -8.51
CA CYS A 75 -9.08 -4.65 -9.42
C CYS A 75 -8.54 -5.82 -10.24
N GLU A 76 -8.09 -5.50 -11.46
CA GLU A 76 -7.36 -6.40 -12.35
C GLU A 76 -6.14 -7.00 -11.63
N VAL A 77 -5.92 -8.30 -11.84
CA VAL A 77 -4.91 -9.08 -11.09
C VAL A 77 -3.52 -8.48 -11.24
N VAL A 78 -3.18 -7.97 -12.44
CA VAL A 78 -1.88 -7.37 -12.74
C VAL A 78 -1.55 -6.13 -11.90
N PHE A 79 -2.55 -5.42 -11.37
CA PHE A 79 -2.34 -4.21 -10.56
C PHE A 79 -2.33 -4.48 -9.05
N ARG A 80 -2.84 -5.62 -8.60
CA ARG A 80 -3.11 -5.86 -7.17
C ARG A 80 -1.88 -5.72 -6.29
N GLU A 81 -0.76 -6.32 -6.69
CA GLU A 81 0.48 -6.23 -5.91
C GLU A 81 0.99 -4.79 -5.80
N GLY A 82 0.94 -4.03 -6.90
CA GLY A 82 1.31 -2.62 -6.91
C GLY A 82 0.40 -1.76 -6.03
N LEU A 83 -0.91 -2.03 -6.01
CA LEU A 83 -1.88 -1.32 -5.15
C LEU A 83 -1.68 -1.67 -3.67
N VAL A 84 -1.40 -2.93 -3.35
CA VAL A 84 -1.05 -3.35 -1.99
C VAL A 84 0.22 -2.65 -1.53
N LEU A 85 1.25 -2.62 -2.38
CA LEU A 85 2.50 -1.93 -2.12
C LEU A 85 2.26 -0.44 -1.87
N LYS A 86 1.44 0.22 -2.71
CA LYS A 86 1.03 1.62 -2.53
C LYS A 86 0.49 1.83 -1.11
N HIS A 87 -0.52 1.06 -0.70
CA HIS A 87 -1.16 1.26 0.60
C HIS A 87 -0.23 0.94 1.79
N MET A 88 0.57 -0.13 1.70
CA MET A 88 1.54 -0.43 2.76
C MET A 88 2.59 0.67 2.92
N MET A 89 3.13 1.18 1.80
CA MET A 89 4.09 2.28 1.83
C MET A 89 3.46 3.60 2.30
N THR A 90 2.21 3.87 1.93
CA THR A 90 1.45 5.01 2.47
C THR A 90 1.33 4.91 3.99
N SER A 91 1.00 3.74 4.55
CA SER A 91 0.95 3.55 6.00
C SER A 91 2.29 3.82 6.67
N VAL A 92 3.39 3.29 6.12
CA VAL A 92 4.76 3.57 6.60
C VAL A 92 5.03 5.07 6.63
N ASN A 93 4.73 5.78 5.55
CA ASN A 93 4.95 7.22 5.48
C ASN A 93 4.10 7.98 6.49
N VAL A 94 2.84 7.59 6.70
CA VAL A 94 1.98 8.21 7.72
C VAL A 94 2.58 8.06 9.11
N VAL A 95 3.03 6.86 9.48
CA VAL A 95 3.69 6.62 10.79
C VAL A 95 4.97 7.46 10.93
N LYS A 96 5.82 7.45 9.90
CA LYS A 96 7.07 8.22 9.87
C LYS A 96 6.86 9.73 10.00
N GLU A 97 5.86 10.26 9.32
CA GLU A 97 5.61 11.71 9.37
C GLU A 97 4.90 12.09 10.65
N THR A 98 4.02 11.23 11.18
CA THR A 98 3.35 11.45 12.47
C THR A 98 4.35 11.46 13.63
N SER A 99 5.35 10.57 13.62
CA SER A 99 6.39 10.54 14.66
C SER A 99 7.30 11.78 14.66
N LYS A 100 7.36 12.53 13.55
CA LYS A 100 8.12 13.78 13.42
C LYS A 100 7.30 15.02 13.77
N LEU A 101 5.97 14.90 13.92
CA LEU A 101 5.12 16.04 14.24
C LEU A 101 5.48 16.60 15.62
N GLN A 102 5.99 17.82 15.64
CA GLN A 102 6.11 18.60 16.87
C GLN A 102 4.77 19.27 17.19
N VAL A 103 4.57 19.67 18.44
CA VAL A 103 3.34 20.38 18.90
C VAL A 103 3.03 21.64 18.06
N ASN A 104 4.04 22.22 17.41
CA ASN A 104 3.92 23.41 16.56
C ASN A 104 3.97 23.10 15.05
N ALA A 105 3.80 21.84 14.65
CA ALA A 105 3.83 21.46 13.25
C ALA A 105 2.78 22.21 12.43
N SER A 106 3.08 22.48 11.16
CA SER A 106 2.15 23.20 10.30
C SER A 106 0.88 22.39 10.10
N GLY A 107 -0.29 23.01 10.31
CA GLY A 107 -1.58 22.35 10.12
C GLY A 107 -1.77 21.74 8.72
N SER A 108 -1.01 22.22 7.72
CA SER A 108 -0.97 21.64 6.38
C SER A 108 -0.42 20.20 6.33
N ILE A 109 0.60 19.86 7.12
CA ILE A 109 1.16 18.50 7.16
C ILE A 109 0.15 17.56 7.80
N MET A 110 -0.40 17.97 8.95
CA MET A 110 -1.45 17.22 9.65
C MET A 110 -2.66 16.97 8.74
N ASN A 111 -3.15 18.00 8.04
CA ASN A 111 -4.28 17.87 7.12
C ASN A 111 -3.99 16.91 5.95
N ASN A 112 -2.74 16.84 5.46
CA ASN A 112 -2.38 15.92 4.39
C ASN A 112 -2.35 14.47 4.88
N LEU A 113 -1.86 14.21 6.11
CA LEU A 113 -1.88 12.88 6.71
C LEU A 113 -3.31 12.39 6.96
N LEU A 114 -4.15 13.25 7.52
CA LEU A 114 -5.56 12.94 7.79
C LEU A 114 -6.35 12.56 6.53
N LYS A 115 -6.02 13.16 5.37
CA LYS A 115 -6.67 12.83 4.09
C LYS A 115 -6.43 11.39 3.63
N CYS A 116 -5.32 10.77 4.04
CA CYS A 116 -4.98 9.40 3.62
C CYS A 116 -5.62 8.33 4.51
N LEU A 117 -6.05 8.67 5.73
CA LEU A 117 -6.55 7.69 6.71
C LEU A 117 -7.81 6.97 6.25
N PRO A 118 -8.84 7.63 5.67
CA PRO A 118 -10.04 6.93 5.22
C PRO A 118 -9.73 5.88 4.15
N GLU A 119 -8.77 6.16 3.26
CA GLU A 119 -8.33 5.19 2.25
C GLU A 119 -7.64 3.99 2.91
N LEU A 120 -6.74 4.21 3.87
CA LEU A 120 -6.09 3.14 4.62
C LEU A 120 -7.08 2.30 5.43
N GLU A 121 -7.98 2.94 6.17
CA GLU A 121 -9.01 2.27 6.97
C GLU A 121 -9.91 1.37 6.08
N SER A 122 -10.34 1.88 4.92
CA SER A 122 -11.14 1.10 3.97
C SER A 122 -10.42 -0.15 3.43
N HIS A 123 -9.09 -0.19 3.49
CA HIS A 123 -8.27 -1.35 3.12
C HIS A 123 -7.87 -2.23 4.31
N GLY A 124 -8.35 -1.90 5.52
CA GLY A 124 -8.24 -2.71 6.73
C GLY A 124 -7.05 -2.36 7.62
N PHE A 125 -6.41 -1.19 7.43
CA PHE A 125 -5.42 -0.70 8.37
C PHE A 125 -6.11 -0.16 9.63
N ASP A 126 -5.55 -0.45 10.80
CA ASP A 126 -5.97 0.17 12.05
C ASP A 126 -5.31 1.55 12.19
N VAL A 127 -6.05 2.57 11.76
CA VAL A 127 -5.61 3.97 11.80
C VAL A 127 -5.63 4.56 13.22
N ASN A 128 -6.34 3.94 14.17
CA ASN A 128 -6.35 4.39 15.56
C ASN A 128 -5.07 4.00 16.30
N ALA A 129 -4.33 3.01 15.80
CA ALA A 129 -3.01 2.67 16.34
C ALA A 129 -1.93 3.71 15.99
N VAL A 130 -2.20 4.60 15.02
CA VAL A 130 -1.25 5.59 14.49
C VAL A 130 -1.28 6.91 15.27
N PHE A 131 -2.43 7.27 15.86
CA PHE A 131 -2.69 8.56 16.51
C PHE A 131 -2.96 8.43 18.01
#